data_AF-A0A0G1QNY6-F1
#
_entry.id   AF-A0A0G1QNY6-F1
#
_cell.length_a   1.000
_cell.length_b   1.000
_cell.length_c   1.000
_cell.angle_alpha   90.00
_cell.angle_beta   90.00
_cell.angle_gamma   90.00
#
_symmetry.space_group_name_H-M   'P 1'
#
loop_
_entity.id
_entity.type
_entity.pdbx_description
1 polymer ?
#
loop_
_entity_poly.entity_id
_entity_poly.type
_entity_poly.pdbx_seq_one_letter_code
_entity_poly.pdbx_strand_id
1 'polypeptide(L)' 'MSNSQNLAKNIERLRKAKRLSQEKLARLADVANNTLIKMESGENINPTLETLKKVAKALEVSVDDLIK' A
#
# COMPACT_ATOMS: atom_id res chain seq x y z
N MET A 1 1.97 -3.99 18.91
CA MET A 1 1.10 -3.68 17.75
C MET A 1 1.80 -4.23 16.52
N SER A 2 1.17 -5.13 15.77
CA SER A 2 1.83 -5.85 14.68
C SER A 2 2.13 -4.90 13.52
N ASN A 3 3.36 -4.92 12.99
CA ASN A 3 3.82 -4.05 11.88
C ASN A 3 2.85 -4.00 10.69
N SER A 4 2.11 -5.08 10.43
CA SER A 4 1.14 -5.18 9.34
C SER A 4 -0.06 -4.22 9.47
N GLN A 5 -0.48 -3.87 10.70
CA GLN A 5 -1.57 -2.91 10.91
C GLN A 5 -1.13 -1.46 10.66
N ASN A 6 0.14 -1.14 10.88
CA ASN A 6 0.68 0.19 10.59
C ASN A 6 0.83 0.39 9.08
N LEU A 7 1.30 -0.64 8.36
CA LEU A 7 1.39 -0.65 6.90
C LEU A 7 0.06 -0.33 6.22
N ALA A 8 -0.99 -1.06 6.60
CA ALA A 8 -2.33 -0.90 6.03
C ALA A 8 -2.85 0.55 6.17
N LYS A 9 -2.75 1.11 7.39
CA LYS A 9 -3.16 2.47 7.70
C LYS A 9 -2.35 3.53 6.95
N ASN A 10 -1.04 3.31 6.79
CA ASN A 10 -0.19 4.24 6.06
C ASN A 10 -0.51 4.27 4.57
N ILE A 11 -0.69 3.10 3.95
CA ILE A 11 -1.08 3.02 2.53
C ILE A 11 -2.39 3.78 2.33
N GLU A 12 -3.40 3.52 3.18
CA GLU A 12 -4.69 4.20 3.09
C GLU A 12 -4.55 5.73 3.26
N ARG A 13 -3.79 6.17 4.27
CA ARG A 13 -3.55 7.59 4.55
C ARG A 13 -2.86 8.30 3.38
N LEU A 14 -1.79 7.71 2.85
CA LEU A 14 -1.01 8.27 1.74
C LEU A 14 -1.83 8.27 0.45
N ARG A 15 -2.59 7.20 0.19
CA ARG A 15 -3.51 7.11 -0.96
C ARG A 15 -4.57 8.21 -0.91
N LYS A 16 -5.19 8.42 0.26
CA LYS A 16 -6.18 9.49 0.48
C LYS A 16 -5.57 10.88 0.33
N ALA A 17 -4.35 11.10 0.83
CA ALA A 17 -3.62 12.36 0.66
C ALA A 17 -3.40 12.70 -0.83
N LYS A 18 -3.18 11.68 -1.67
CA LYS A 18 -3.05 11.82 -3.13
C LYS A 18 -4.37 11.78 -3.90
N ARG A 19 -5.52 11.70 -3.21
CA ARG A 19 -6.86 11.58 -3.80
C ARG A 19 -6.98 10.43 -4.81
N LEU A 20 -6.30 9.31 -4.54
CA LEU A 20 -6.34 8.12 -5.37
C LEU A 20 -7.42 7.15 -4.85
N SER A 21 -8.14 6.49 -5.75
CA SER A 21 -8.95 5.32 -5.40
C SER A 21 -8.04 4.09 -5.26
N GLN A 22 -8.53 3.04 -4.60
CA GLN A 22 -7.81 1.76 -4.51
C GLN A 22 -7.50 1.21 -5.90
N GLU A 23 -8.48 1.22 -6.80
CA GLU A 23 -8.26 0.78 -8.19
C GLU A 23 -7.20 1.62 -8.91
N LYS A 24 -7.21 2.95 -8.73
CA LYS A 24 -6.25 3.84 -9.37
C LYS A 24 -4.84 3.60 -8.82
N LEU A 25 -4.69 3.44 -7.50
CA LEU A 25 -3.40 3.10 -6.91
C LEU A 25 -2.90 1.73 -7.38
N ALA A 26 -3.78 0.72 -7.46
CA ALA A 26 -3.42 -0.60 -7.93
C ALA A 26 -2.91 -0.59 -9.38
N ARG A 27 -3.59 0.16 -10.26
CA ARG A 27 -3.14 0.39 -11.65
C ARG A 27 -1.79 1.12 -11.72
N LEU A 28 -1.60 2.17 -10.92
CA LEU A 28 -0.34 2.92 -10.88
C LEU A 28 0.83 2.11 -10.33
N ALA A 29 0.55 1.25 -9.35
CA ALA A 29 1.54 0.37 -8.75
C ALA A 29 1.79 -0.90 -9.58
N ASP A 30 1.02 -1.15 -10.65
CA ASP A 30 1.12 -2.41 -11.40
C ASP A 30 0.94 -3.65 -10.48
N VAL A 31 -0.12 -3.59 -9.67
CA VAL A 31 -0.54 -4.67 -8.77
C VAL A 31 -2.03 -4.96 -8.95
N ALA A 32 -2.46 -6.19 -8.63
CA ALA A 32 -3.87 -6.53 -8.67
C ALA A 32 -4.66 -5.72 -7.62
N ASN A 33 -5.85 -5.23 -7.99
CA ASN A 33 -6.71 -4.46 -7.09
C ASN A 33 -7.02 -5.23 -5.79
N ASN A 34 -7.32 -6.53 -5.90
CA ASN A 34 -7.50 -7.40 -4.74
C ASN A 34 -6.28 -7.45 -3.79
N THR A 35 -5.05 -7.38 -4.33
CA THR A 35 -3.84 -7.33 -3.50
C THR A 35 -3.79 -6.03 -2.71
N LEU A 36 -4.10 -4.90 -3.36
CA LEU A 36 -4.12 -3.60 -2.69
C LEU A 36 -5.22 -3.53 -1.62
N ILE A 37 -6.43 -4.05 -1.91
CA ILE A 37 -7.53 -4.10 -0.94
C ILE A 37 -7.12 -4.89 0.31
N LYS A 38 -6.49 -6.05 0.13
CA LYS A 38 -5.98 -6.87 1.24
C LYS A 38 -4.84 -6.19 2.00
N MET A 39 -3.98 -5.45 1.30
CA MET A 39 -2.94 -4.63 1.94
C MET A 39 -3.54 -3.52 2.80
N GLU A 40 -4.59 -2.83 2.34
CA GLU A 40 -5.27 -1.77 3.10
C GLU A 40 -6.21 -2.32 4.19
N SER A 41 -6.76 -3.53 4.04
CA SER A 41 -7.59 -4.16 5.07
C SER A 41 -6.78 -4.71 6.24
N GLY A 42 -5.47 -4.89 6.07
CA GLY A 42 -4.60 -5.50 7.08
C GLY A 42 -4.83 -7.01 7.24
N GLU A 43 -5.55 -7.66 6.31
CA GLU A 43 -5.69 -9.11 6.27
C GLU A 43 -4.33 -9.74 5.96
N ASN A 44 -3.61 -10.17 7.01
CA ASN A 44 -2.42 -11.04 7.02
C ASN A 44 -1.74 -11.25 5.65
N ILE A 45 -1.31 -10.15 5.05
CA ILE A 45 -0.60 -10.15 3.78
C ILE A 45 0.87 -10.02 4.13
N ASN A 46 1.68 -10.88 3.53
CA ASN A 46 3.13 -10.80 3.60
C ASN A 46 3.57 -10.29 2.22
N PRO A 47 3.41 -8.99 1.93
CA PRO A 47 3.68 -8.47 0.60
C PRO A 47 5.18 -8.60 0.35
N THR A 48 5.55 -9.05 -0.85
CA THR A 48 6.95 -9.08 -1.22
C THR A 48 7.52 -7.66 -1.22
N LEU A 49 8.84 -7.55 -1.01
CA LEU A 49 9.53 -6.27 -1.10
C LEU A 49 9.29 -5.57 -2.46
N GLU A 50 9.10 -6.36 -3.53
CA GLU A 50 8.76 -5.83 -4.86
C GLU A 50 7.38 -5.16 -4.87
N THR A 51 6.34 -5.79 -4.31
CA THR A 51 5.00 -5.19 -4.19
C THR A 51 5.04 -3.91 -3.36
N LEU A 52 5.79 -3.91 -2.26
CA LEU A 52 5.99 -2.71 -1.44
C LEU A 52 6.68 -1.58 -2.23
N LYS A 53 7.74 -1.90 -2.99
CA LYS A 53 8.43 -0.92 -3.85
C LYS A 53 7.50 -0.36 -4.94
N LYS A 54 6.69 -1.22 -5.55
CA LYS A 54 5.68 -0.85 -6.55
C LYS A 54 4.66 0.14 -5.99
N VAL A 55 4.08 -0.18 -4.83
CA VAL A 55 3.10 0.69 -4.15
C VAL A 55 3.75 2.00 -3.67
N ALA A 56 4.94 1.94 -3.08
CA ALA A 56 5.71 3.11 -2.65
C ALA A 56 6.00 4.05 -3.83
N LYS A 57 6.43 3.49 -4.97
CA LYS A 57 6.67 4.24 -6.20
C LYS A 57 5.40 4.91 -6.73
N ALA A 58 4.26 4.22 -6.73
CA ALA A 58 2.98 4.79 -7.15
C ALA A 58 2.47 5.90 -6.21
N LEU A 59 2.82 5.80 -4.93
CA LEU A 59 2.56 6.83 -3.93
C LEU A 59 3.67 7.91 -3.87
N GLU A 60 4.73 7.79 -4.67
CA GLU A 60 5.93 8.64 -4.66
C GLU A 60 6.50 8.86 -3.25
N VAL A 61 6.61 7.77 -2.48
CA VAL A 61 7.18 7.72 -1.13
C VAL A 61 8.24 6.63 -1.04
N SER A 62 8.98 6.58 0.06
CA SER A 62 9.88 5.46 0.35
C SER A 62 9.11 4.25 0.88
N VAL A 63 9.70 3.05 0.82
CA VAL A 63 9.13 1.85 1.45
C VAL A 63 9.10 2.01 2.98
N ASP A 64 10.06 2.73 3.56
CA ASP A 64 10.09 3.05 4.98
C ASP A 64 8.89 3.88 5.43
N ASP A 65 8.41 4.81 4.60
CA ASP A 65 7.20 5.60 4.88
C ASP A 65 5.92 4.75 4.86
N LEU A 66 5.96 3.58 4.20
CA LEU A 66 4.87 2.61 4.28
C LEU A 66 4.91 1.84 5.60
N ILE A 67 6.09 1.53 6.15
CA ILE A 67 6.27 0.62 7.29
C ILE A 67 6.31 1.36 8.65
N LYS A 68 6.57 2.67 8.66
CA LYS A 68 6.61 3.53 9.87
C LYS A 68 5.37 3.44 10.76
#